data_AF-A0A4S8MGH0-F1
#
_entry.id   AF-A0A4S8MGH0-F1
#
_cell.length_a   1.000
_cell.length_b   1.000
_cell.length_c   1.000
_cell.angle_alpha   90.00
_cell.angle_beta   90.00
_cell.angle_gamma   90.00
#
_symmetry.space_group_name_H-M   'P 1'
#
loop_
_entity.id
_entity.type
_entity.pdbx_description
1 polymer ?
#
loop_
_entity_poly.entity_id
_entity_poly.type
_entity_poly.pdbx_seq_one_letter_code
_entity_poly.pdbx_strand_id
1 'polypeptide(L)'
;MNEEVASFLAETICHTANINTHYGNLPEEIASLDCKAAGHLVYCALCVTRYGEKYTFTAPESANQLEWLPTIIPPKESRSRKSATRNGREELNSILTAHSWRYREAKSDFLWRLLSSFQDTVQKRRQEQAEERNPDKRPKKAKSCNTFTSNDTPDSPRSSPTQPPSPTPLPVVKVTNLPERPMCKP
;
A
#
# COMPACT_ATOMS: atom_id res chain seq x y z
N MET A 1 32.37 -26.78 16.32
CA MET A 1 32.53 -25.54 15.54
C MET A 1 31.19 -25.31 14.86
N ASN A 2 30.45 -24.28 15.26
CA ASN A 2 29.17 -23.96 14.66
C ASN A 2 29.45 -23.05 13.48
N GLU A 3 29.24 -23.54 12.26
CA GLU A 3 29.30 -22.71 11.06
C GLU A 3 28.11 -21.76 11.08
N GLU A 4 28.39 -20.46 11.25
CA GLU A 4 27.40 -19.40 11.12
C GLU A 4 27.07 -19.23 9.62
N VAL A 5 26.18 -20.09 9.12
CA VAL A 5 25.68 -19.98 7.74
C VAL A 5 24.66 -18.84 7.69
N ALA A 6 25.05 -17.74 7.06
CA ALA A 6 24.12 -16.66 6.74
C ALA A 6 23.05 -17.19 5.76
N SER A 7 21.79 -17.21 6.19
CA SER A 7 20.67 -17.57 5.31
C SER A 7 20.25 -16.34 4.52
N PHE A 8 20.38 -16.42 3.20
CA PHE A 8 19.86 -15.38 2.31
C PHE A 8 18.34 -15.56 2.22
N LEU A 9 17.58 -14.63 2.78
CA LEU A 9 16.12 -14.58 2.60
C LEU A 9 15.82 -14.15 1.17
N ALA A 10 15.92 -15.08 0.22
CA ALA A 10 15.46 -14.86 -1.13
C ALA A 10 13.94 -14.73 -1.11
N GLU A 11 13.42 -13.57 -1.53
CA GLU A 11 11.99 -13.35 -1.65
C GLU A 11 11.36 -14.43 -2.54
N THR A 12 10.42 -15.19 -1.97
CA THR A 12 9.72 -16.28 -2.68
C THR A 12 8.49 -15.78 -3.42
N ILE A 13 8.06 -14.55 -3.18
CA ILE A 13 6.83 -13.96 -3.71
C ILE A 13 7.17 -13.02 -4.87
N CYS A 14 6.28 -12.95 -5.86
CA CYS A 14 6.41 -11.96 -6.94
C CYS A 14 6.39 -10.54 -6.38
N HIS A 15 7.34 -9.68 -6.77
CA HIS A 15 7.38 -8.29 -6.28
C HIS A 15 6.10 -7.51 -6.60
N THR A 16 5.53 -7.69 -7.79
CA THR A 16 4.27 -7.03 -8.16
C THR A 16 3.12 -7.47 -7.26
N ALA A 17 3.04 -8.78 -6.96
CA ALA A 17 2.03 -9.29 -6.05
C ALA A 17 2.22 -8.76 -4.62
N ASN A 18 3.47 -8.69 -4.15
CA ASN A 18 3.81 -8.14 -2.83
C ASN A 18 3.41 -6.67 -2.71
N ILE A 19 3.72 -5.85 -3.73
CA ILE A 19 3.31 -4.43 -3.78
C ILE A 19 1.80 -4.30 -3.78
N ASN A 20 1.10 -5.05 -4.63
CA ASN A 20 -0.36 -4.97 -4.71
C ASN A 20 -1.03 -5.39 -3.40
N THR A 21 -0.51 -6.42 -2.74
CA THR A 21 -0.97 -6.86 -1.42
C THR A 21 -0.71 -5.78 -0.36
N HIS A 22 0.48 -5.17 -0.37
CA HIS A 22 0.86 -4.15 0.61
C HIS A 22 0.00 -2.88 0.50
N TYR A 23 -0.33 -2.45 -0.72
CA TYR A 23 -1.11 -1.24 -0.96
C TYR A 23 -2.62 -1.49 -1.15
N GLY A 24 -3.07 -2.75 -1.13
CA GLY A 24 -4.48 -3.10 -1.32
C GLY A 24 -5.03 -2.73 -2.70
N ASN A 25 -4.22 -2.90 -3.75
CA ASN A 25 -4.65 -2.62 -5.12
C ASN A 25 -5.70 -3.66 -5.57
N LEU A 26 -6.87 -3.21 -6.03
CA LEU A 26 -7.93 -4.07 -6.59
C LEU A 26 -7.73 -4.26 -8.11
N PRO A 27 -8.19 -5.38 -8.70
CA PRO A 27 -8.92 -6.51 -8.09
C PRO A 27 -8.01 -7.50 -7.35
N GLU A 28 -8.49 -7.99 -6.20
CA GLU A 28 -7.72 -8.87 -5.29
C GLU A 28 -7.35 -10.21 -5.95
N GLU A 29 -8.20 -10.73 -6.84
CA GLU A 29 -7.96 -12.00 -7.53
C GLU A 29 -6.71 -11.98 -8.41
N ILE A 30 -6.35 -10.81 -8.95
CA ILE A 30 -5.17 -10.63 -9.80
C ILE A 30 -3.99 -10.11 -8.97
N ALA A 31 -4.26 -9.33 -7.92
CA ALA A 31 -3.27 -8.71 -7.06
C ALA A 31 -2.34 -9.72 -6.37
N SER A 32 -2.82 -10.91 -6.02
CA SER A 32 -2.00 -11.95 -5.38
C SER A 32 -1.28 -12.87 -6.35
N LEU A 33 -1.62 -12.84 -7.65
CA LEU A 33 -1.02 -13.70 -8.66
C LEU A 33 0.35 -13.18 -9.06
N ASP A 34 1.25 -14.09 -9.43
CA ASP A 34 2.51 -13.68 -10.02
C ASP A 34 2.34 -13.12 -11.44
N CYS A 35 3.38 -12.49 -11.98
CA CYS A 35 3.27 -11.80 -13.26
C CYS A 35 2.78 -12.67 -14.42
N LYS A 36 3.09 -13.98 -14.40
CA LYS A 36 2.69 -14.91 -15.46
C LYS A 36 1.22 -15.30 -15.33
N ALA A 37 0.79 -15.67 -14.12
CA ALA A 37 -0.60 -16.00 -13.85
C ALA A 37 -1.54 -14.80 -13.98
N ALA A 38 -1.06 -13.60 -13.65
CA ALA A 38 -1.78 -12.33 -13.83
C ALA A 38 -1.86 -11.86 -15.30
N GLY A 39 -1.19 -12.55 -16.24
CA GLY A 39 -1.19 -12.18 -17.66
C GLY A 39 -0.47 -10.86 -17.97
N HIS A 40 0.51 -10.46 -17.15
CA HIS A 40 1.31 -9.26 -17.42
C HIS A 40 2.26 -9.50 -18.60
N LEU A 41 2.47 -8.48 -19.44
CA LEU A 41 3.41 -8.57 -20.56
C LEU A 41 4.88 -8.50 -20.09
N VAL A 42 5.14 -7.76 -19.02
CA VAL A 42 6.48 -7.58 -18.44
C VAL A 42 6.47 -8.12 -17.01
N TYR A 43 7.39 -9.04 -16.75
CA TYR A 43 7.53 -9.72 -15.47
C TYR A 43 8.51 -8.96 -14.58
N CYS A 44 8.29 -9.03 -13.26
CA CYS A 44 9.28 -8.54 -12.30
C CYS A 44 10.54 -9.42 -12.32
N ALA A 45 11.67 -8.92 -11.82
CA ALA A 45 12.96 -9.61 -11.88
C ALA A 45 12.94 -11.06 -11.33
N LEU A 46 12.18 -11.30 -10.26
CA LEU A 46 11.99 -12.65 -9.70
C LEU A 46 11.24 -13.57 -10.66
N CYS A 47 10.14 -13.10 -11.25
CA CYS A 47 9.36 -13.89 -12.21
C CYS A 47 10.13 -14.13 -13.52
N VAL A 48 10.92 -13.17 -13.98
CA VAL A 48 11.83 -13.34 -15.12
C VAL A 48 12.78 -14.51 -14.88
N THR A 49 13.47 -14.49 -13.74
CA THR A 49 14.40 -15.57 -13.36
C THR A 49 13.67 -16.91 -13.18
N ARG A 50 12.51 -16.91 -12.50
CA ARG A 50 11.71 -18.12 -12.22
C ARG A 50 11.20 -18.79 -13.49
N TYR A 51 10.79 -18.00 -14.48
CA TYR A 51 10.20 -18.51 -15.72
C TYR A 51 11.21 -18.62 -16.86
N GLY A 52 12.46 -18.21 -16.66
CA GLY A 52 13.50 -18.25 -17.68
C GLY A 52 13.24 -17.29 -18.84
N GLU A 53 12.44 -16.25 -18.61
CA GLU A 53 12.18 -15.23 -19.63
C GLU A 53 13.39 -14.32 -19.79
N LYS A 54 13.54 -13.73 -20.98
CA LYS A 54 14.57 -12.71 -21.25
C LYS A 54 13.94 -11.59 -22.07
N TYR A 55 14.03 -10.37 -21.56
CA TYR A 55 13.58 -9.19 -22.29
C TYR A 55 14.75 -8.58 -23.04
N THR A 56 14.60 -8.48 -24.35
CA THR A 56 15.49 -7.71 -25.22
C THR A 56 14.79 -6.43 -25.62
N PHE A 57 15.30 -5.30 -25.15
CA PHE A 57 14.83 -4.00 -25.60
C PHE A 57 15.70 -3.57 -26.77
N THR A 58 15.17 -3.64 -27.98
CA THR A 58 15.80 -3.02 -29.14
C THR A 58 15.57 -1.53 -29.04
N ALA A 59 16.64 -0.76 -28.86
CA ALA A 59 16.55 0.69 -28.99
C ALA A 59 16.03 1.02 -30.39
N PRO A 60 14.98 1.86 -30.54
CA PRO A 60 14.57 2.31 -31.86
C PRO A 60 15.75 3.03 -32.52
N GLU A 61 15.89 2.96 -33.83
CA GLU A 61 16.99 3.62 -34.56
C GLU A 61 16.99 5.15 -34.33
N SER A 62 15.83 5.73 -33.99
CA SER A 62 15.65 7.12 -33.58
C SER A 62 16.09 7.43 -32.14
N ALA A 63 16.39 6.44 -31.29
CA ALA A 63 16.92 6.67 -29.94
C ALA A 63 18.29 7.35 -29.97
N ASN A 64 19.03 7.21 -31.08
CA ASN A 64 20.27 7.94 -31.31
C ASN A 64 20.05 9.45 -31.57
N GLN A 65 18.81 9.90 -31.79
CA GLN A 65 18.45 11.31 -32.00
C GLN A 65 17.94 11.99 -30.73
N LEU A 66 17.65 11.23 -29.68
CA LEU A 66 17.52 11.79 -28.34
C LEU A 66 18.94 11.98 -27.81
N GLU A 67 19.62 13.03 -28.29
CA GLU A 67 20.71 13.62 -27.51
C GLU A 67 20.12 13.86 -26.13
N TRP A 68 20.53 13.02 -25.17
CA TRP A 68 20.30 13.30 -23.77
C TRP A 68 20.77 14.73 -23.59
N LEU A 69 19.82 15.66 -23.36
CA LEU A 69 20.14 17.06 -23.10
C LEU A 69 21.34 17.02 -22.16
N PRO A 70 22.50 17.57 -22.57
CA PRO A 70 23.72 17.40 -21.80
C PRO A 70 23.35 17.77 -20.38
N THR A 71 23.48 16.81 -19.47
CA THR A 71 23.18 17.05 -18.06
C THR A 71 24.14 18.16 -17.68
N ILE A 72 23.67 19.40 -17.70
CA ILE A 72 24.44 20.55 -17.23
C ILE A 72 24.48 20.30 -15.73
N ILE A 73 25.46 19.51 -15.30
CA ILE A 73 25.83 19.39 -13.90
C ILE A 73 26.47 20.75 -13.63
N PRO A 74 25.76 21.69 -12.98
CA PRO A 74 26.39 22.97 -12.67
C PRO A 74 27.68 22.65 -11.91
N PRO A 75 28.80 23.34 -12.23
CA PRO A 75 30.04 23.12 -11.53
C PRO A 75 29.75 23.19 -10.03
N LYS A 76 30.17 22.16 -9.30
CA LYS A 76 30.07 22.11 -7.84
C LYS A 76 30.99 23.19 -7.29
N GLU A 77 30.54 24.44 -7.33
CA GLU A 77 31.07 25.46 -6.46
C GLU A 77 30.89 24.91 -5.05
N SER A 78 31.99 24.74 -4.33
CA SER A 78 32.01 24.47 -2.90
C SER A 78 31.47 25.70 -2.16
N ARG A 79 30.20 26.04 -2.40
CA ARG A 79 29.48 26.98 -1.58
C ARG A 79 29.37 26.31 -0.22
N SER A 80 30.20 26.79 0.71
CA SER A 80 29.90 26.73 2.14
C SER A 80 28.40 26.96 2.27
N ARG A 81 27.67 25.93 2.75
CA ARG A 81 26.25 26.04 3.07
C ARG A 81 26.14 27.09 4.17
N LYS A 82 26.06 28.37 3.78
CA LYS A 82 25.36 29.36 4.58
C LYS A 82 23.95 28.81 4.66
N SER A 83 23.54 28.40 5.86
CA SER A 83 22.16 28.01 6.11
C SER A 83 21.27 29.07 5.49
N ALA A 84 20.47 28.67 4.50
CA ALA A 84 19.47 29.52 3.87
C ALA A 84 18.34 29.75 4.88
N THR A 85 18.63 30.53 5.92
CA THR A 85 17.70 30.97 6.96
C THR A 85 17.64 32.49 6.89
N ARG A 86 17.20 33.02 5.75
CA ARG A 86 16.57 34.36 5.62
C ARG A 86 16.18 34.67 4.18
N ASN A 87 15.30 33.87 3.59
CA ASN A 87 14.30 34.54 2.75
C ASN A 87 13.46 35.33 3.74
N GLY A 88 13.39 36.65 3.56
CA GLY A 88 12.65 37.51 4.49
C GLY A 88 11.23 36.97 4.66
N ARG A 89 10.63 37.13 5.86
CA ARG A 89 9.25 36.69 6.12
C ARG A 89 8.27 37.15 5.03
N GLU A 90 8.56 38.31 4.44
CA GLU A 90 7.83 38.90 3.30
C GLU A 90 7.94 38.10 2.01
N GLU A 91 9.13 37.59 1.66
CA GLU A 91 9.35 36.76 0.48
C GLU A 91 8.65 35.41 0.63
N LEU A 92 8.73 34.81 1.83
CA LEU A 92 8.00 33.59 2.15
C LEU A 92 6.49 33.80 2.06
N ASN A 93 5.98 34.93 2.59
CA ASN A 93 4.58 35.30 2.48
C ASN A 93 4.16 35.58 1.03
N SER A 94 5.03 36.15 0.20
CA SER A 94 4.78 36.36 -1.23
C SER A 94 4.60 35.04 -1.97
N ILE A 95 5.47 34.05 -1.71
CA ILE A 95 5.35 32.70 -2.30
C ILE A 95 4.08 32.00 -1.78
N LEU A 96 3.82 32.05 -0.47
CA LEU A 96 2.64 31.46 0.14
C LEU A 96 1.35 32.06 -0.41
N THR A 97 1.28 33.38 -0.58
CA THR A 97 0.09 34.05 -1.13
C THR A 97 -0.07 33.79 -2.62
N ALA A 98 1.02 33.82 -3.41
CA ALA A 98 0.99 33.53 -4.84
C ALA A 98 0.53 32.09 -5.15
N HIS A 99 0.92 31.13 -4.32
CA HIS A 99 0.55 29.71 -4.46
C HIS A 99 -0.59 29.28 -3.54
N SER A 100 -1.20 30.19 -2.79
CA SER A 100 -2.40 29.87 -2.03
C SER A 100 -3.55 29.65 -3.02
N TRP A 101 -4.02 28.41 -3.07
CA TRP A 101 -5.25 28.11 -3.77
C TRP A 101 -6.35 28.90 -3.07
N ARG A 102 -7.09 29.76 -3.79
CA ARG A 102 -8.22 30.48 -3.21
C ARG A 102 -9.18 29.46 -2.62
N TYR A 103 -9.16 29.33 -1.29
CA TYR A 103 -10.09 28.51 -0.56
C TYR A 103 -11.48 29.06 -0.85
N ARG A 104 -12.27 28.31 -1.61
CA ARG A 104 -13.67 28.64 -1.86
C ARG A 104 -14.45 27.68 -0.99
N GLU A 105 -15.02 28.19 0.09
CA GLU A 105 -15.78 27.44 1.11
C GLU A 105 -16.88 26.56 0.49
N ALA A 106 -17.44 26.97 -0.65
CA ALA A 106 -18.37 26.15 -1.43
C ALA A 106 -17.78 24.82 -1.95
N LYS A 107 -16.47 24.74 -2.18
CA LYS A 107 -15.79 23.51 -2.64
C LYS A 107 -15.44 22.58 -1.48
N SER A 108 -15.17 23.10 -0.29
CA SER A 108 -14.86 22.27 0.88
C SER A 108 -16.10 21.50 1.33
N ASP A 109 -17.26 22.13 1.35
CA ASP A 109 -18.51 21.47 1.76
C ASP A 109 -18.92 20.36 0.79
N PHE A 110 -18.78 20.60 -0.51
CA PHE A 110 -19.03 19.59 -1.52
C PHE A 110 -18.05 18.41 -1.40
N LEU A 111 -16.75 18.70 -1.29
CA LEU A 111 -15.73 17.67 -1.14
C LEU A 111 -15.93 16.86 0.15
N TRP A 112 -16.26 17.53 1.26
CA TRP A 112 -16.55 16.90 2.54
C TRP A 112 -17.77 15.98 2.43
N ARG A 113 -18.89 16.46 1.88
CA ARG A 113 -20.10 15.64 1.66
C ARG A 113 -19.80 14.42 0.77
N LEU A 114 -19.01 14.62 -0.29
CA LEU A 114 -18.59 13.54 -1.17
C LEU A 114 -17.78 12.49 -0.41
N LEU A 115 -16.74 12.91 0.32
CA LEU A 115 -15.89 12.04 1.11
C LEU A 115 -16.68 11.30 2.22
N SER A 116 -17.55 11.99 2.94
CA SER A 116 -18.43 11.39 3.94
C SER A 116 -19.35 10.33 3.31
N SER A 117 -19.97 10.64 2.16
CA SER A 117 -20.83 9.66 1.47
C SER A 117 -20.07 8.40 1.03
N PHE A 118 -18.80 8.54 0.63
CA PHE A 118 -17.93 7.40 0.32
C PHE A 118 -17.61 6.59 1.58
N GLN A 119 -17.28 7.25 2.69
CA GLN A 119 -17.00 6.59 3.96
C GLN A 119 -18.22 5.80 4.46
N ASP A 120 -19.42 6.40 4.42
CA ASP A 120 -20.67 5.74 4.80
C ASP A 120 -20.93 4.50 3.95
N THR A 121 -20.70 4.60 2.64
CA THR A 121 -20.85 3.48 1.71
C THR A 121 -19.90 2.33 2.05
N VAL A 122 -18.64 2.63 2.36
CA VAL A 122 -17.64 1.62 2.75
C VAL A 122 -17.99 0.99 4.08
N GLN A 123 -18.41 1.77 5.08
CA GLN A 123 -18.81 1.24 6.39
C GLN A 123 -20.03 0.33 6.27
N LYS A 124 -21.03 0.73 5.48
CA LYS A 124 -22.22 -0.09 5.22
C LYS A 124 -21.85 -1.44 4.60
N ARG A 125 -20.99 -1.46 3.57
CA ARG A 125 -20.52 -2.72 2.97
C ARG A 125 -19.78 -3.61 3.97
N ARG A 126 -18.94 -3.02 4.85
CA ARG A 126 -18.24 -3.78 5.89
C ARG A 126 -19.21 -4.38 6.92
N GLN A 127 -20.26 -3.65 7.28
CA GLN A 127 -21.32 -4.16 8.17
C GLN A 127 -22.08 -5.31 7.51
N GLU A 128 -22.50 -5.15 6.25
CA GLU A 128 -23.20 -6.20 5.49
C GLU A 128 -22.34 -7.49 5.38
N GLN A 129 -21.04 -7.35 5.04
CA GLN A 129 -20.11 -8.48 5.00
C GLN A 129 -19.90 -9.13 6.37
N ALA A 130 -19.88 -8.34 7.45
CA ALA A 130 -19.76 -8.87 8.81
C ALA A 130 -21.03 -9.64 9.24
N GLU A 131 -22.21 -9.17 8.85
CA GLU A 131 -23.49 -9.84 9.10
C GLU A 131 -23.63 -11.15 8.28
N GLU A 132 -23.13 -11.17 7.04
CA GLU A 132 -23.10 -12.39 6.21
C GLU A 132 -22.18 -13.46 6.79
N ARG A 133 -21.02 -13.07 7.35
CA ARG A 133 -20.07 -14.00 7.98
C ARG A 133 -20.55 -14.57 9.32
N ASN A 134 -21.52 -13.94 9.99
CA ASN A 134 -21.97 -14.37 11.32
C ASN A 134 -23.51 -14.30 11.46
N PRO A 135 -24.26 -15.17 10.75
CA PRO A 135 -25.72 -15.15 10.76
C PRO A 135 -26.32 -15.45 12.14
N ASP A 136 -25.61 -16.18 13.00
CA ASP A 136 -26.07 -16.61 14.33
C ASP A 136 -26.13 -15.47 15.37
N LYS A 137 -25.52 -14.32 15.08
CA LYS A 137 -25.54 -13.13 15.96
C LYS A 137 -26.60 -12.10 15.60
N ARG A 138 -27.47 -12.37 14.62
CA ARG A 138 -28.56 -11.43 14.28
C ARG A 138 -29.42 -11.22 15.53
N PRO A 139 -29.52 -9.99 16.07
CA PRO A 139 -30.40 -9.73 17.19
C PRO A 139 -31.81 -10.08 16.71
N LYS A 140 -32.41 -11.12 17.32
CA LYS A 140 -33.81 -11.46 17.10
C LYS A 140 -34.58 -10.16 17.37
N LYS A 141 -35.20 -9.59 16.33
CA LYS A 141 -36.11 -8.45 16.48
C LYS A 141 -37.16 -8.86 17.51
N ALA A 142 -36.95 -8.46 18.76
CA ALA A 142 -37.92 -8.64 19.80
C ALA A 142 -39.15 -7.86 19.34
N LYS A 143 -40.25 -8.59 19.16
CA LYS A 143 -41.55 -8.05 18.79
C LYS A 143 -41.93 -7.09 19.93
N SER A 144 -41.78 -5.79 19.67
CA SER A 144 -42.08 -4.73 20.63
C SER A 144 -43.55 -4.80 21.02
N CYS A 145 -43.80 -5.22 22.26
CA CYS A 145 -45.01 -4.87 22.99
C CYS A 145 -44.71 -3.53 23.68
N ASN A 146 -45.41 -2.49 23.24
CA ASN A 146 -45.40 -1.18 23.88
C ASN A 146 -45.98 -1.29 25.29
N THR A 147 -45.19 -0.98 26.32
CA THR A 147 -45.72 -0.29 27.51
C THR A 147 -44.61 0.51 28.20
N PHE A 148 -44.74 1.82 28.04
CA PHE A 148 -44.38 2.93 28.93
C PHE A 148 -43.82 2.60 30.33
N THR A 149 -42.67 3.17 30.70
CA THR A 149 -42.49 4.02 31.90
C THR A 149 -41.14 4.73 31.88
N SER A 150 -41.17 6.00 32.24
CA SER A 150 -40.07 6.96 32.32
C SER A 150 -39.11 6.74 33.50
N ASN A 151 -37.93 7.37 33.36
CA ASN A 151 -36.96 7.76 34.38
C ASN A 151 -36.09 6.65 34.99
N ASP A 152 -34.79 6.65 34.65
CA ASP A 152 -33.71 7.10 35.53
C ASP A 152 -32.33 6.66 34.99
N THR A 153 -31.42 7.64 34.93
CA THR A 153 -30.00 7.48 34.62
C THR A 153 -29.29 6.74 35.75
N PRO A 154 -28.42 5.75 35.46
CA PRO A 154 -27.09 5.83 36.06
C PRO A 154 -25.93 5.44 35.14
N ASP A 155 -24.80 6.05 35.49
CA ASP A 155 -23.42 5.96 35.03
C ASP A 155 -22.96 4.81 34.11
N SER A 156 -22.25 5.24 33.06
CA SER A 156 -21.45 4.42 32.17
C SER A 156 -20.18 3.88 32.85
N PRO A 157 -19.92 2.56 32.83
CA PRO A 157 -18.57 2.05 33.05
C PRO A 157 -17.73 2.24 31.78
N ARG A 158 -16.72 3.09 31.90
CA ARG A 158 -15.66 3.34 30.91
C ARG A 158 -14.94 2.02 30.60
N SER A 159 -15.21 1.44 29.44
CA SER A 159 -14.54 0.22 28.97
C SER A 159 -13.13 0.55 28.46
N SER A 160 -12.12 -0.11 29.03
CA SER A 160 -10.71 0.02 28.62
C SER A 160 -10.49 -0.58 27.22
N PRO A 161 -9.55 -0.04 26.41
CA PRO A 161 -9.24 -0.57 25.10
C PRO A 161 -8.62 -1.97 25.21
N THR A 162 -9.24 -2.96 24.59
CA THR A 162 -8.68 -4.30 24.42
C THR A 162 -7.41 -4.22 23.57
N GLN A 163 -6.30 -4.63 24.16
CA GLN A 163 -5.00 -4.71 23.51
C GLN A 163 -5.07 -5.73 22.33
N PRO A 164 -4.53 -5.40 21.15
CA PRO A 164 -4.54 -6.32 20.02
C PRO A 164 -3.74 -7.60 20.33
N PRO A 165 -4.18 -8.76 19.83
CA PRO A 165 -3.49 -10.03 20.07
C PRO A 165 -2.07 -10.00 19.48
N SER A 166 -1.09 -10.43 20.28
CA SER A 166 0.29 -10.59 19.83
C SER A 166 0.37 -11.54 18.62
N PRO A 167 1.24 -11.24 17.63
CA PRO A 167 1.36 -12.05 16.43
C PRO A 167 1.85 -13.45 16.76
N THR A 168 1.11 -14.45 16.28
CA THR A 168 1.46 -15.87 16.41
C THR A 168 2.72 -16.17 15.57
N PRO A 169 3.75 -16.84 16.13
CA PRO A 169 4.93 -17.22 15.37
C PRO A 169 4.56 -18.18 14.23
N LEU A 170 4.97 -17.83 13.01
CA LEU A 170 4.74 -18.68 11.84
C LEU A 170 5.62 -19.94 11.90
N PRO A 171 5.12 -21.09 11.41
CA PRO A 171 5.86 -22.34 11.41
C PRO A 171 7.06 -22.25 10.46
N VAL A 172 8.23 -22.62 10.97
CA VAL A 172 9.48 -22.75 10.21
C VAL A 172 9.33 -23.93 9.24
N VAL A 173 9.16 -23.63 7.95
CA VAL A 173 9.12 -24.65 6.90
C VAL A 173 10.54 -25.12 6.63
N LYS A 174 10.84 -26.37 6.99
CA LYS A 174 12.08 -27.06 6.60
C LYS A 174 12.03 -27.32 5.08
N VAL A 175 12.78 -26.55 4.31
CA VAL A 175 13.00 -26.81 2.88
C VAL A 175 14.03 -27.93 2.76
N THR A 176 13.58 -29.10 2.36
CA THR A 176 14.44 -30.21 1.93
C THR A 176 15.04 -29.89 0.57
N ASN A 177 16.38 -29.93 0.49
CA ASN A 177 17.16 -29.63 -0.71
C ASN A 177 16.70 -30.46 -1.91
N LEU A 178 16.43 -29.77 -3.03
CA LEU A 178 16.14 -30.37 -4.33
C LEU A 178 17.46 -30.83 -4.98
N PRO A 179 17.50 -32.01 -5.62
CA PRO A 179 18.71 -32.52 -6.28
C PRO A 179 19.13 -31.65 -7.47
N GLU A 180 20.44 -31.37 -7.54
CA GLU A 180 21.09 -30.65 -8.63
C GLU A 180 20.87 -31.36 -9.97
N ARG A 181 20.43 -30.62 -10.99
CA ARG A 181 20.34 -31.13 -12.36
C ARG A 181 21.73 -31.16 -12.99
N PRO A 182 22.12 -32.26 -13.67
CA PRO A 182 23.38 -32.33 -14.39
C PRO A 182 23.37 -31.38 -15.60
N MET A 183 24.42 -30.56 -15.70
CA MET A 183 24.68 -29.73 -16.87
C MET A 183 25.04 -30.60 -18.07
N CYS A 184 24.34 -30.41 -19.19
CA CYS A 184 24.78 -30.90 -20.49
C CYS A 184 26.06 -30.14 -20.90
N LYS A 185 27.11 -30.90 -21.20
CA LYS A 185 28.36 -30.39 -21.78
C LYS A 185 28.13 -30.03 -23.27
N PRO A 186 28.89 -29.04 -23.79
CA PRO A 186 28.74 -28.51 -25.15
C PRO A 186 29.01 -29.55 -26.25
#